data_AF-A0A832PW64-F1
#
_entry.id   AF-A0A832PW64-F1
#
_cell.length_a   1.000
_cell.length_b   1.000
_cell.length_c   1.000
_cell.angle_alpha   90.00
_cell.angle_beta   90.00
_cell.angle_gamma   90.00
#
_symmetry.space_group_name_H-M   'P 1'
#
loop_
_entity.id
_entity.type
_entity.pdbx_description
1 polymer ?
#
loop_
_entity_poly.entity_id
_entity_poly.type
_entity_poly.pdbx_seq_one_letter_code
_entity_poly.pdbx_strand_id
1 'polypeptide(L)' 'MPDDKKSEIKTGLAIASAGIEMVVAMAVGYFFGSWLDGRFGTAPWLTGIFFGFGVAAAFLGLYRNAKRYWPKD' A
#
# COMPACT_ATOMS: atom_id res chain seq x y z
N MET A 1 24.77 -3.90 25.66
CA MET A 1 23.50 -4.04 24.92
C MET A 1 23.66 -3.60 23.46
N PRO A 2 24.10 -4.48 22.54
CA PRO A 2 24.05 -4.27 21.09
C PRO A 2 22.76 -4.81 20.42
N ASP A 3 21.97 -5.60 21.15
CA ASP A 3 20.77 -6.28 20.62
C ASP A 3 19.56 -5.36 20.45
N ASP A 4 19.40 -4.35 21.31
CA ASP A 4 18.30 -3.37 21.22
C ASP A 4 18.42 -2.50 19.96
N LYS A 5 19.64 -2.12 19.58
CA LYS A 5 19.86 -1.30 18.39
C LYS A 5 19.52 -2.05 17.09
N LYS A 6 19.77 -3.37 17.06
CA LYS A 6 19.43 -4.22 15.91
C LYS A 6 17.91 -4.43 15.81
N SER A 7 17.18 -4.50 16.93
CA SER A 7 15.72 -4.66 16.92
C SER A 7 15.02 -3.37 16.48
N GLU A 8 15.51 -2.20 16.92
CA GLU A 8 15.02 -0.89 16.46
C GLU A 8 15.24 -0.70 14.96
N ILE A 9 16.44 -1.02 14.45
CA ILE A 9 16.74 -0.93 13.01
C ILE A 9 15.86 -1.90 12.21
N LYS A 10 15.65 -3.14 12.70
CA LYS A 10 14.76 -4.11 12.04
C LYS A 10 13.30 -3.64 12.02
N THR A 11 12.83 -3.02 13.09
CA THR A 11 11.47 -2.48 13.17
C THR A 11 11.29 -1.29 12.23
N GLY A 12 12.25 -0.37 12.21
CA GLY A 12 12.24 0.76 11.28
C GLY A 12 12.29 0.31 9.82
N LEU A 13 13.09 -0.72 9.52
CA LEU A 13 13.18 -1.30 8.17
C LEU A 13 11.86 -1.98 7.75
N ALA A 14 11.19 -2.68 8.67
CA ALA A 14 9.89 -3.30 8.42
C ALA A 14 8.77 -2.27 8.14
N ILE A 15 8.80 -1.13 8.84
CA ILE A 15 7.86 -0.02 8.59
C ILE A 15 8.15 0.62 7.22
N ALA A 16 9.44 0.85 6.91
CA ALA A 16 9.84 1.38 5.61
C ALA A 16 9.43 0.47 4.45
N SER A 17 9.62 -0.85 4.56
CA SER A 17 9.18 -1.80 3.54
C SER A 17 7.67 -1.81 3.36
N ALA A 18 6.89 -1.71 4.44
CA ALA A 18 5.44 -1.63 4.35
C ALA A 18 4.98 -0.35 3.63
N GLY A 19 5.65 0.78 3.87
CA GLY A 19 5.39 2.02 3.14
C GLY A 19 5.68 1.90 1.64
N ILE A 20 6.80 1.25 1.28
CA ILE A 20 7.17 1.00 -0.13
C ILE A 20 6.14 0.09 -0.80
N GLU A 21 5.75 -1.02 -0.18
CA GLU A 21 4.71 -1.91 -0.72
C GLU A 21 3.39 -1.18 -0.97
N MET A 22 3.02 -0.28 -0.07
CA MET A 22 1.81 0.52 -0.18
C MET A 22 1.86 1.47 -1.39
N VAL A 23 2.98 2.17 -1.59
CA VAL A 23 3.20 3.05 -2.76
C VAL A 23 3.25 2.24 -4.05
N VAL A 24 3.92 1.09 -4.05
CA VAL A 24 4.01 0.19 -5.22
C VAL A 24 2.63 -0.33 -5.61
N ALA A 25 1.80 -0.78 -4.65
CA ALA A 25 0.44 -1.23 -4.92
C ALA A 25 -0.44 -0.12 -5.52
N MET A 26 -0.32 1.11 -5.00
CA MET A 26 -1.02 2.28 -5.57
C MET A 26 -0.55 2.61 -6.98
N ALA A 27 0.76 2.61 -7.22
CA ALA A 27 1.34 2.90 -8.54
C ALA A 27 0.91 1.86 -9.58
N VAL A 28 0.91 0.57 -9.21
CA VAL A 28 0.43 -0.52 -10.07
C VAL A 28 -1.06 -0.37 -10.37
N GLY A 29 -1.90 -0.09 -9.36
CA GLY A 29 -3.34 0.12 -9.56
C GLY A 29 -3.64 1.32 -10.48
N TYR A 30 -2.90 2.41 -10.34
CA TYR A 30 -3.03 3.59 -11.19
C TYR A 30 -2.60 3.33 -12.63
N PHE A 31 -1.42 2.73 -12.85
CA PHE A 31 -0.93 2.41 -14.20
C PHE A 31 -1.81 1.38 -14.91
N PHE A 32 -2.28 0.37 -14.19
CA PHE A 32 -3.17 -0.64 -14.76
C PHE A 32 -4.55 -0.06 -15.09
N GLY A 33 -5.08 0.80 -14.21
CA GLY A 33 -6.32 1.53 -14.43
C GLY A 33 -6.26 2.48 -15.63
N SER A 34 -5.16 3.23 -15.78
CA SER A 34 -4.98 4.17 -16.91
C SER A 34 -4.82 3.45 -18.25
N TRP A 35 -4.15 2.29 -18.26
CA TRP A 35 -4.06 1.45 -19.46
C TRP A 35 -5.42 0.89 -19.87
N LEU A 36 -6.26 0.48 -18.91
CA LEU A 36 -7.62 0.01 -19.18
C LEU A 36 -8.51 1.14 -19.71
N ASP A 37 -8.45 2.35 -19.13
CA ASP A 37 -9.26 3.49 -19.57
C ASP A 37 -8.90 3.92 -21.00
N GLY A 38 -7.61 3.83 -21.37
CA GLY A 38 -7.15 4.05 -22.75
C GLY A 38 -7.65 2.98 -23.74
N ARG A 39 -7.93 1.77 -23.27
CA ARG A 39 -8.48 0.68 -24.10
C ARG A 39 -10.00 0.78 -24.26
N PHE A 40 -10.71 1.25 -23.24
CA PHE A 40 -12.19 1.33 -23.23
C PHE A 40 -12.76 2.68 -23.67
N GLY A 41 -11.96 3.76 -23.71
CA GLY A 41 -12.40 5.07 -24.21
C GLY A 41 -13.40 5.79 -23.28
N THR A 42 -13.60 5.29 -22.06
CA THR A 42 -14.55 5.81 -21.04
C THR A 42 -13.90 6.75 -20.03
N ALA A 43 -12.81 7.44 -20.41
CA ALA A 43 -12.10 8.32 -19.51
C ALA A 43 -13.04 9.39 -18.92
N PRO A 44 -13.15 9.56 -17.58
CA PRO A 44 -12.31 8.99 -16.52
C PRO A 44 -13.04 8.03 -15.55
N TRP A 45 -13.99 7.22 -16.01
CA TRP A 45 -14.81 6.39 -15.12
C TRP A 45 -14.06 5.15 -14.58
N LEU A 46 -13.34 4.41 -15.42
CA LEU A 46 -12.61 3.24 -14.96
C LEU A 46 -11.37 3.61 -14.13
N THR A 47 -10.68 4.69 -14.48
CA THR A 47 -9.56 5.20 -13.68
C THR A 47 -10.03 5.55 -12.27
N GLY A 48 -11.20 6.19 -12.11
CA GLY A 48 -11.74 6.52 -10.79
C GLY A 48 -12.02 5.28 -9.93
N ILE A 49 -12.62 4.24 -10.51
CA ILE A 49 -12.94 2.99 -9.78
C ILE A 49 -11.67 2.21 -9.43
N PHE A 50 -10.74 2.04 -10.38
CA PHE A 50 -9.48 1.33 -10.13
C PHE A 50 -8.55 2.10 -9.19
N PHE A 51 -8.54 3.43 -9.28
CA PHE A 51 -7.83 4.27 -8.32
C PHE A 51 -8.45 4.15 -6.92
N GLY A 52 -9.78 4.19 -6.81
CA GLY A 52 -10.49 3.94 -5.54
C GLY A 52 -10.18 2.57 -4.95
N PHE A 53 -10.14 1.52 -5.78
CA PHE A 53 -9.72 0.18 -5.37
C PHE A 53 -8.24 0.12 -4.96
N GLY A 54 -7.34 0.81 -5.66
CA GLY A 54 -5.92 0.89 -5.31
C GLY A 54 -5.70 1.60 -3.97
N VAL A 55 -6.39 2.71 -3.73
CA VAL A 55 -6.39 3.42 -2.45
C VAL A 55 -6.97 2.52 -1.36
N ALA A 56 -8.11 1.87 -1.60
CA ALA A 56 -8.73 0.96 -0.63
C ALA A 56 -7.82 -0.23 -0.29
N ALA A 57 -7.15 -0.83 -1.28
CA ALA A 57 -6.21 -1.93 -1.08
C ALA A 57 -4.97 -1.50 -0.28
N ALA A 58 -4.43 -0.31 -0.57
CA ALA A 58 -3.33 0.29 0.18
C ALA A 58 -3.71 0.53 1.64
N PHE A 59 -4.86 1.17 1.88
CA PHE A 59 -5.39 1.39 3.23
C PHE A 59 -5.68 0.08 3.96
N LEU A 60 -6.23 -0.93 3.30
CA LEU A 60 -6.51 -2.23 3.90
C LEU A 60 -5.22 -2.98 4.27
N GLY A 61 -4.17 -2.86 3.45
CA GLY A 61 -2.83 -3.37 3.75
C GLY A 61 -2.24 -2.70 4.99
N LEU A 62 -2.31 -1.37 5.06
CA LEU A 62 -1.88 -0.61 6.22
C LEU A 62 -2.68 -0.97 7.47
N TYR A 63 -4.01 -1.07 7.37
CA TYR A 63 -4.89 -1.44 8.49
C TYR A 63 -4.61 -2.86 8.98
N ARG A 64 -4.31 -3.80 8.07
CA ARG A 64 -3.95 -5.18 8.43
C ARG A 64 -2.59 -5.25 9.13
N ASN A 65 -1.60 -4.48 8.68
CA ASN A 65 -0.30 -4.37 9.33
C ASN A 65 -0.39 -3.66 10.68
N ALA A 66 -1.15 -2.57 10.76
CA ALA A 66 -1.40 -1.83 11.98
C ALA A 66 -2.14 -2.69 13.02
N LYS A 67 -3.17 -3.43 12.62
CA LYS A 67 -3.88 -4.39 13.49
C LYS A 67 -2.99 -5.54 13.97
N ARG A 68 -1.97 -5.92 13.20
CA ARG A 68 -1.01 -6.96 13.59
C ARG A 68 0.02 -6.46 14.60
N TYR A 69 0.31 -5.16 14.59
CA TYR A 69 1.18 -4.49 15.56
C TYR A 69 0.43 -3.87 16.75
N TRP A 70 -0.89 -3.67 16.65
CA TRP A 70 -1.71 -3.21 17.77
C TRP A 70 -1.81 -4.32 18.82
N PRO A 71 -1.17 -4.17 19.98
CA PRO A 71 -1.35 -5.10 21.10
C PRO A 71 -2.82 -5.04 21.48
N LYS A 72 -3.54 -6.16 21.36
CA LYS A 72 -4.74 -6.35 22.16
C LYS A 72 -4.24 -6.62 23.57
N ASP A 73 -4.32 -5.59 24.41
CA ASP A 73 -4.40 -5.76 25.85
C ASP A 73 -5.62 -6.64 26.19
#